data_AF-A0A1X1JXV1-F1
#
_entry.id   AF-A0A1X1JXV1-F1
#
_cell.length_a   1.000
_cell.length_b   1.000
_cell.length_c   1.000
_cell.angle_alpha   90.00
_cell.angle_beta   90.00
_cell.angle_gamma   90.00
#
_symmetry.space_group_name_H-M   'P 1'
#
loop_
_entity.id
_entity.type
_entity.pdbx_description
1 polymer ?
#
loop_
_entity_poly.entity_id
_entity_poly.type
_entity_poly.pdbx_seq_one_letter_code
_entity_poly.pdbx_strand_id
1 'polypeptide(L)'
;MTSCFVVMGFNTKKIPNTNIEVDLNQVYNNLIKPTILEKELVSVHGKNHFRADEVFSTQSITKTFIEGILKADIVIADITTLNQNAIYELGLRHAMKPKSTIIMCDHHTAKISFFDIAHLPQIRYDSDKLNEVDEVNKIQKLLSDYIDSAIKSDETFTDSPAFESDLYRVIINDLIDKTEIQSEEALDKSIAELYDQATELKNLEKYHEAEEIFQQILESGFIDEEILAGYLLSSYKKNESSIANLKMAQQKISKYIDINTTTYHKLLGIYGAIFLRIFYITKNRSDLMSAINYYRLGMNFEDRNIYCARNYCANLLKIALVEKDVEVLKEFYYTSVYTAKTILGSLEKIHRKSSEYDDIWFLSNQEDLMLISGLLSKPINDIEGLTERQKKTINEGSIVLSEDLQRIKTAIVNGN
;
A
#
# COMPACT_ATOMS: atom_id res chain seq x y z
N MET A 1 -10.06 34.51 -5.93
CA MET A 1 -9.83 33.55 -4.84
C MET A 1 -8.65 32.70 -5.25
N THR A 2 -7.69 32.50 -4.36
CA THR A 2 -6.48 31.69 -4.64
C THR A 2 -6.86 30.22 -4.67
N SER A 3 -6.43 29.53 -5.72
CA SER A 3 -6.73 28.12 -5.92
C SER A 3 -5.64 27.20 -5.34
N CYS A 4 -6.05 26.04 -4.82
CA CYS A 4 -5.16 25.05 -4.24
C CYS A 4 -5.43 23.66 -4.82
N PHE A 5 -4.37 22.87 -4.96
CA PHE A 5 -4.43 21.43 -5.26
C PHE A 5 -3.46 20.66 -4.36
N VAL A 6 -3.81 19.44 -4.00
CA VAL A 6 -3.05 18.60 -3.07
C VAL A 6 -2.56 17.37 -3.81
N VAL A 7 -1.24 17.19 -3.80
CA VAL A 7 -0.51 16.05 -4.35
C VAL A 7 -0.09 15.16 -3.18
N MET A 8 -0.60 13.94 -3.11
CA MET A 8 -0.23 13.00 -2.05
C MET A 8 -0.60 11.57 -2.39
N GLY A 9 -0.02 10.60 -1.69
CA GLY A 9 -0.54 9.24 -1.68
C GLY A 9 -1.88 9.13 -0.95
N PHE A 10 -2.56 7.99 -1.12
CA PHE A 10 -3.87 7.74 -0.51
C PHE A 10 -3.81 6.55 0.44
N ASN A 11 -4.76 6.49 1.37
CA ASN A 11 -4.92 5.41 2.35
C ASN A 11 -3.71 5.23 3.27
N THR A 12 -3.72 4.15 4.05
CA THR A 12 -2.56 3.74 4.83
C THR A 12 -1.46 3.25 3.91
N LYS A 13 -0.32 3.95 3.94
CA LYS A 13 0.87 3.60 3.16
C LYS A 13 2.06 3.58 4.10
N LYS A 14 3.06 2.80 3.73
CA LYS A 14 4.24 2.61 4.54
C LYS A 14 5.35 3.58 4.14
N ILE A 15 6.08 4.12 5.11
CA ILE A 15 7.30 4.87 4.84
C ILE A 15 8.40 3.88 4.39
N PRO A 16 9.05 4.09 3.23
CA PRO A 16 10.04 3.15 2.69
C PRO A 16 11.16 2.82 3.67
N ASN A 17 11.60 1.56 3.70
CA ASN A 17 12.66 1.05 4.57
C ASN A 17 12.39 1.12 6.09
N THR A 18 11.19 1.51 6.54
CA THR A 18 10.80 1.50 7.96
C THR A 18 9.83 0.35 8.25
N ASN A 19 9.10 0.32 9.36
CA ASN A 19 7.84 -0.44 9.56
C ASN A 19 6.74 0.49 10.06
N ILE A 20 6.79 1.73 9.61
CA ILE A 20 5.90 2.81 10.01
C ILE A 20 4.86 2.96 8.92
N GLU A 21 3.62 2.63 9.26
CA GLU A 21 2.46 2.89 8.42
C GLU A 21 1.83 4.22 8.81
N VAL A 22 1.48 5.01 7.80
CA VAL A 22 0.87 6.33 7.96
C VAL A 22 -0.45 6.33 7.20
N ASP A 23 -1.52 6.63 7.90
CA ASP A 23 -2.82 6.91 7.29
C ASP A 23 -2.77 8.30 6.63
N LEU A 24 -2.58 8.31 5.30
CA LEU A 24 -2.52 9.55 4.53
C LEU A 24 -3.88 10.25 4.42
N ASN A 25 -4.99 9.53 4.61
CA ASN A 25 -6.31 10.16 4.70
C ASN A 25 -6.44 10.92 6.03
N GLN A 26 -5.91 10.39 7.13
CA GLN A 26 -5.86 11.11 8.40
C GLN A 26 -4.99 12.37 8.30
N VAL A 27 -3.81 12.30 7.69
CA VAL A 27 -2.94 13.47 7.42
C VAL A 27 -3.73 14.53 6.64
N TYR A 28 -4.39 14.13 5.57
CA TYR A 28 -5.16 15.05 4.74
C TYR A 28 -6.32 15.70 5.51
N ASN A 29 -7.12 14.89 6.20
CA ASN A 29 -8.34 15.34 6.88
C ASN A 29 -8.06 16.13 8.16
N ASN A 30 -6.95 15.86 8.86
CA ASN A 30 -6.63 16.51 10.12
C ASN A 30 -5.66 17.68 9.96
N LEU A 31 -4.76 17.65 8.98
CA LEU A 31 -3.75 18.70 8.78
C LEU A 31 -4.06 19.58 7.58
N ILE A 32 -4.14 18.98 6.39
CA ILE A 32 -4.08 19.72 5.12
C ILE A 32 -5.40 20.42 4.82
N LYS A 33 -6.49 19.65 4.71
CA LYS A 33 -7.80 20.15 4.30
C LYS A 33 -8.35 21.21 5.26
N PRO A 34 -8.26 21.07 6.60
CA PRO A 34 -8.71 22.11 7.52
C PRO A 34 -7.98 23.44 7.33
N THR A 35 -6.66 23.41 7.14
CA THR A 35 -5.87 24.64 6.92
C THR A 35 -6.22 25.32 5.60
N ILE A 36 -6.42 24.54 4.53
CA ILE A 36 -6.86 25.08 3.23
C ILE A 36 -8.20 25.80 3.38
N LEU A 37 -9.15 25.20 4.10
CA LEU A 37 -10.49 25.76 4.33
C LEU A 37 -10.44 27.02 5.22
N GLU A 38 -9.63 27.02 6.28
CA GLU A 38 -9.40 28.19 7.13
C GLU A 38 -8.82 29.38 6.34
N LYS A 39 -7.97 29.09 5.36
CA LYS A 39 -7.37 30.08 4.44
C LYS A 39 -8.28 30.52 3.30
N GLU A 40 -9.52 30.03 3.25
CA GLU A 40 -10.50 30.35 2.20
C GLU A 40 -9.99 30.06 0.77
N LEU A 41 -9.08 29.08 0.63
CA LEU A 41 -8.61 28.65 -0.67
C LEU A 41 -9.68 27.83 -1.39
N VAL A 42 -9.75 27.95 -2.71
CA VAL A 42 -10.72 27.23 -3.54
C VAL A 42 -10.06 26.08 -4.29
N SER A 43 -10.80 25.01 -4.55
CA SER A 43 -10.32 23.95 -5.43
C SER A 43 -10.55 24.31 -6.90
N VAL A 44 -9.67 23.80 -7.76
CA VAL A 44 -9.78 23.87 -9.23
C VAL A 44 -10.81 22.92 -9.84
N HIS A 45 -11.35 21.97 -9.06
CA HIS A 45 -12.27 20.91 -9.51
C HIS A 45 -13.66 20.96 -8.86
N GLY A 46 -13.95 21.97 -8.04
CA GLY A 46 -15.25 22.13 -7.39
C GLY A 46 -15.14 22.50 -5.91
N LYS A 47 -16.24 22.42 -5.18
CA LYS A 47 -16.26 22.82 -3.76
C LYS A 47 -15.59 21.75 -2.90
N ASN A 48 -14.47 22.10 -2.29
CA ASN A 48 -13.73 21.29 -1.31
C ASN A 48 -13.12 19.96 -1.84
N HIS A 49 -12.89 19.83 -3.16
CA HIS A 49 -12.21 18.68 -3.77
C HIS A 49 -10.74 19.02 -4.08
N PHE A 50 -9.85 18.95 -3.09
CA PHE A 50 -8.46 19.39 -3.28
C PHE A 50 -7.54 18.27 -3.74
N ARG A 51 -7.95 17.00 -3.62
CA ARG A 51 -7.23 15.83 -4.16
C ARG A 51 -7.92 15.25 -5.38
N ALA A 52 -7.16 14.59 -6.24
CA ALA A 52 -7.68 13.99 -7.46
C ALA A 52 -8.76 12.90 -7.21
N ASP A 53 -8.64 12.13 -6.12
CA ASP A 53 -9.55 11.02 -5.78
C ASP A 53 -10.90 11.49 -5.19
N GLU A 54 -11.01 12.75 -4.77
CA GLU A 54 -12.26 13.39 -4.36
C GLU A 54 -13.08 13.93 -5.55
N VAL A 55 -12.49 13.98 -6.76
CA VAL A 55 -13.14 14.58 -7.92
C VAL A 55 -14.10 13.59 -8.57
N PHE A 56 -15.39 13.93 -8.56
CA PHE A 56 -16.42 13.20 -9.29
C PHE A 56 -16.32 13.52 -10.78
N SER A 57 -15.73 12.62 -11.55
CA SER A 57 -15.50 12.84 -12.99
C SER A 57 -15.43 11.52 -13.75
N THR A 58 -15.98 11.54 -14.97
CA THR A 58 -15.79 10.54 -16.03
C THR A 58 -14.45 10.70 -16.75
N GLN A 59 -13.76 11.83 -16.54
CA GLN A 59 -12.45 12.08 -17.14
C GLN A 59 -11.37 11.24 -16.45
N SER A 60 -10.35 10.87 -17.22
CA SER A 60 -9.18 10.18 -16.69
C SER A 60 -8.59 10.94 -15.49
N ILE A 61 -8.27 10.22 -14.42
CA ILE A 61 -7.57 10.77 -13.24
C ILE A 61 -6.28 11.51 -13.65
N THR A 62 -5.63 11.05 -14.73
CA THR A 62 -4.45 11.70 -15.29
C THR A 62 -4.73 13.12 -15.74
N LYS A 63 -5.85 13.34 -16.43
CA LYS A 63 -6.26 14.68 -16.84
C LYS A 63 -6.62 15.52 -15.61
N THR A 64 -7.32 14.94 -14.64
CA THR A 64 -7.67 15.61 -13.38
C THR A 64 -6.43 16.14 -12.67
N PHE A 65 -5.44 15.31 -12.35
CA PHE A 65 -4.27 15.78 -11.61
C PHE A 65 -3.39 16.74 -12.44
N ILE A 66 -3.23 16.52 -13.76
CA ILE A 66 -2.44 17.43 -14.62
C ILE A 66 -3.07 18.82 -14.64
N GLU A 67 -4.39 18.90 -14.85
CA GLU A 67 -5.10 20.17 -14.80
C GLU A 67 -5.03 20.79 -13.41
N GLY A 68 -5.15 19.99 -12.34
CA GLY A 68 -5.07 20.46 -10.97
C GLY A 68 -3.73 21.13 -10.66
N ILE A 69 -2.63 20.47 -10.97
CA ILE A 69 -1.27 20.96 -10.76
C ILE A 69 -0.96 22.22 -11.58
N LEU A 70 -1.44 22.26 -12.84
CA LEU A 70 -1.19 23.37 -13.75
C LEU A 70 -2.03 24.61 -13.42
N LYS A 71 -3.32 24.41 -13.10
CA LYS A 71 -4.28 25.50 -12.86
C LYS A 71 -4.19 26.07 -11.45
N ALA A 72 -3.79 25.26 -10.45
CA ALA A 72 -3.72 25.73 -9.08
C ALA A 72 -2.63 26.80 -8.88
N ASP A 73 -2.98 27.84 -8.13
CA ASP A 73 -2.03 28.87 -7.71
C ASP A 73 -1.02 28.28 -6.72
N ILE A 74 -1.49 27.46 -5.78
CA ILE A 74 -0.68 26.77 -4.76
C ILE A 74 -0.83 25.26 -4.90
N VAL A 75 0.28 24.53 -4.82
CA VAL A 75 0.27 23.08 -4.67
C VAL A 75 0.89 22.70 -3.32
N ILE A 76 0.17 21.89 -2.55
CA ILE A 76 0.68 21.26 -1.33
C ILE A 76 1.01 19.80 -1.69
N ALA A 77 2.28 19.43 -1.60
CA ALA A 77 2.77 18.10 -1.91
C ALA A 77 3.19 17.36 -0.64
N ASP A 78 2.42 16.36 -0.22
CA ASP A 78 2.82 15.43 0.84
C ASP A 78 3.58 14.24 0.25
N ILE A 79 4.86 14.14 0.58
CA ILE A 79 5.77 13.10 0.09
C ILE A 79 6.08 12.04 1.16
N THR A 80 5.24 11.93 2.20
CA THR A 80 5.54 11.11 3.39
C THR A 80 5.91 9.67 3.07
N THR A 81 5.28 9.04 2.11
CA THR A 81 5.59 7.64 1.76
C THR A 81 6.49 7.49 0.54
N LEU A 82 7.01 8.61 0.01
CA LEU A 82 7.73 8.66 -1.27
C LEU A 82 6.96 7.93 -2.38
N ASN A 83 5.63 8.06 -2.35
CA ASN A 83 4.77 7.46 -3.36
C ASN A 83 5.20 7.95 -4.75
N GLN A 84 5.46 7.01 -5.67
CA GLN A 84 6.02 7.32 -6.98
C GLN A 84 5.14 8.30 -7.79
N ASN A 85 3.82 8.22 -7.65
CA ASN A 85 2.90 9.14 -8.31
C ASN A 85 3.00 10.54 -7.70
N ALA A 86 3.01 10.66 -6.36
CA ALA A 86 3.17 11.95 -5.69
C ALA A 86 4.52 12.62 -6.01
N ILE A 87 5.60 11.83 -6.12
CA ILE A 87 6.93 12.32 -6.53
C ILE A 87 6.91 12.78 -8.00
N TYR A 88 6.27 12.02 -8.90
CA TYR A 88 6.10 12.40 -10.29
C TYR A 88 5.30 13.71 -10.43
N GLU A 89 4.19 13.82 -9.70
CA GLU A 89 3.32 15.01 -9.67
C GLU A 89 4.05 16.23 -9.11
N LEU A 90 4.86 16.08 -8.05
CA LEU A 90 5.74 17.15 -7.55
C LEU A 90 6.75 17.60 -8.61
N GLY A 91 7.39 16.64 -9.30
CA GLY A 91 8.31 16.94 -10.41
C GLY A 91 7.61 17.69 -11.54
N LEU A 92 6.38 17.29 -11.89
CA LEU A 92 5.57 17.97 -12.89
C LEU A 92 5.21 19.39 -12.45
N ARG A 93 4.85 19.59 -11.17
CA ARG A 93 4.61 20.92 -10.60
C ARG A 93 5.84 21.81 -10.72
N HIS A 94 7.01 21.31 -10.31
CA HIS A 94 8.28 22.02 -10.47
C HIS A 94 8.55 22.37 -11.93
N ALA A 95 8.21 21.51 -12.88
CA ALA A 95 8.35 21.80 -14.30
C ALA A 95 7.26 22.74 -14.87
N MET A 96 6.11 22.92 -14.22
CA MET A 96 5.00 23.71 -14.76
C MET A 96 4.92 25.13 -14.20
N LYS A 97 5.43 25.35 -12.98
CA LYS A 97 5.34 26.64 -12.30
C LYS A 97 6.64 26.98 -11.57
N PRO A 98 7.04 28.27 -11.56
CA PRO A 98 8.26 28.70 -10.90
C PRO A 98 8.14 28.74 -9.37
N LYS A 99 6.92 28.83 -8.83
CA LYS A 99 6.70 29.09 -7.41
C LYS A 99 5.43 28.47 -6.83
N SER A 100 5.24 28.67 -5.53
CA SER A 100 4.06 28.32 -4.73
C SER A 100 3.87 26.81 -4.59
N THR A 101 4.98 26.11 -4.37
CA THR A 101 5.00 24.67 -4.11
C THR A 101 5.40 24.42 -2.65
N ILE A 102 4.47 23.93 -1.84
CA ILE A 102 4.71 23.65 -0.41
C ILE A 102 4.91 22.14 -0.26
N ILE A 103 6.10 21.73 0.16
CA ILE A 103 6.40 20.30 0.39
C ILE A 103 6.22 20.00 1.88
N MET A 104 5.60 18.86 2.18
CA MET A 104 5.51 18.33 3.53
C MET A 104 5.82 16.83 3.59
N CYS A 105 6.33 16.39 4.73
CA CYS A 105 6.57 14.97 4.97
C CYS A 105 6.63 14.63 6.46
N ASP A 106 6.44 13.35 6.77
CA ASP A 106 6.75 12.81 8.09
C ASP A 106 8.25 12.92 8.43
N HIS A 107 8.55 13.13 9.70
CA HIS A 107 9.92 13.29 10.20
C HIS A 107 10.80 12.04 10.03
N HIS A 108 10.22 10.84 9.93
CA HIS A 108 10.93 9.61 9.59
C HIS A 108 11.34 9.61 8.11
N THR A 109 10.48 10.12 7.23
CA THR A 109 10.75 10.25 5.79
C THR A 109 11.90 11.22 5.53
N ALA A 110 11.97 12.32 6.28
CA ALA A 110 13.07 13.28 6.19
C ALA A 110 14.47 12.68 6.48
N LYS A 111 14.54 11.48 7.06
CA LYS A 111 15.81 10.75 7.30
C LYS A 111 16.22 9.89 6.09
N ILE A 112 15.35 9.71 5.11
CA ILE A 112 15.62 8.97 3.88
C ILE A 112 16.30 9.92 2.89
N SER A 113 17.44 9.51 2.34
CA SER A 113 18.15 10.31 1.35
C SER A 113 17.39 10.29 0.02
N PHE A 114 16.84 11.45 -0.37
CA PHE A 114 16.35 11.73 -1.71
C PHE A 114 17.05 12.98 -2.21
N PHE A 115 18.14 12.80 -2.95
CA PHE A 115 19.08 13.87 -3.32
C PHE A 115 18.40 15.13 -3.88
N ASP A 116 17.52 14.99 -4.87
CA ASP A 116 16.90 16.14 -5.57
C ASP A 116 15.88 16.93 -4.74
N ILE A 117 15.32 16.34 -3.67
CA ILE A 117 14.27 16.98 -2.84
C ILE A 117 14.77 17.30 -1.43
N ALA A 118 15.83 16.63 -0.96
CA ALA A 118 16.32 16.73 0.42
C ALA A 118 16.74 18.14 0.85
N HIS A 119 17.13 18.99 -0.10
CA HIS A 119 17.56 20.37 0.17
C HIS A 119 16.42 21.39 0.09
N LEU A 120 15.24 20.99 -0.41
CA LEU A 120 14.10 21.89 -0.52
C LEU A 120 13.46 22.13 0.86
N PRO A 121 12.89 23.32 1.11
CA PRO A 121 12.10 23.57 2.31
C PRO A 121 10.94 22.59 2.45
N GLN A 122 10.83 21.96 3.61
CA GLN A 122 9.81 20.95 3.90
C GLN A 122 9.18 21.24 5.26
N ILE A 123 7.85 21.25 5.30
CA ILE A 123 7.11 21.17 6.56
C ILE A 123 7.23 19.73 7.07
N ARG A 124 7.84 19.57 8.24
CA ARG A 124 8.00 18.27 8.87
C ARG A 124 6.98 18.11 9.98
N TYR A 125 6.22 17.02 9.92
CA TYR A 125 5.29 16.65 10.97
C TYR A 125 5.59 15.26 11.52
N ASP A 126 4.94 14.94 12.64
CA ASP A 126 5.05 13.64 13.26
C ASP A 126 3.70 12.93 13.16
N SER A 127 3.63 11.89 12.32
CA SER A 127 2.41 11.11 12.17
C SER A 127 1.99 10.42 13.48
N ASP A 128 2.88 10.27 14.48
CA ASP A 128 2.53 9.72 15.81
C ASP A 128 1.61 10.66 16.59
N LYS A 129 1.68 11.95 16.28
CA LYS A 129 1.05 13.02 17.07
C LYS A 129 -0.15 13.64 16.39
N LEU A 130 -0.71 12.99 15.37
CA LEU A 130 -1.92 13.45 14.67
C LEU A 130 -3.19 13.42 15.53
N ASN A 131 -3.13 12.75 16.69
CA ASN A 131 -4.18 12.75 17.70
C ASN A 131 -3.93 13.78 18.82
N GLU A 132 -2.75 14.42 18.84
CA GLU A 132 -2.40 15.45 19.81
C GLU A 132 -2.79 16.82 19.26
N VAL A 133 -3.81 17.44 19.86
CA VAL A 133 -4.38 18.72 19.39
C VAL A 133 -3.31 19.81 19.26
N ASP A 134 -2.38 19.89 20.21
CA ASP A 134 -1.33 20.92 20.19
C ASP A 134 -0.35 20.76 19.02
N GLU A 135 0.03 19.52 18.67
CA GLU A 135 0.89 19.27 17.51
C GLU A 135 0.14 19.46 16.19
N VAL A 136 -1.12 19.04 16.11
CA VAL A 136 -1.99 19.33 14.95
C VAL A 136 -2.08 20.84 14.71
N ASN A 137 -2.42 21.61 15.75
CA ASN A 137 -2.53 23.07 15.65
C ASN A 137 -1.20 23.73 15.25
N LYS A 138 -0.08 23.23 15.78
CA LYS A 138 1.25 23.74 15.43
C LYS A 138 1.59 23.50 13.96
N ILE A 139 1.31 22.31 13.43
CA ILE A 139 1.58 21.99 12.02
C ILE A 139 0.62 22.73 11.10
N GLN A 140 -0.66 22.83 11.45
CA GLN A 140 -1.64 23.65 10.72
C GLN A 140 -1.22 25.12 10.69
N LYS A 141 -0.73 25.66 11.81
CA LYS A 141 -0.22 27.04 11.87
C LYS A 141 1.00 27.22 10.96
N LEU A 142 1.94 26.28 10.97
CA LEU A 142 3.10 26.32 10.09
C LEU A 142 2.70 26.27 8.60
N LEU A 143 1.77 25.37 8.24
CA LEU A 143 1.21 25.30 6.89
C LEU A 143 0.50 26.60 6.49
N SER A 144 -0.27 27.17 7.40
CA SER A 144 -0.96 28.46 7.24
C SER A 144 0.02 29.60 6.93
N ASP A 145 1.17 29.63 7.61
CA ASP A 145 2.21 30.65 7.38
C ASP A 145 2.95 30.45 6.03
N TYR A 146 3.16 29.20 5.60
CA TYR A 146 3.69 28.89 4.26
C TYR A 146 2.71 29.30 3.15
N ILE A 147 1.41 29.04 3.33
CA ILE A 147 0.36 29.49 2.40
C ILE A 147 0.36 31.02 2.29
N ASP A 148 0.40 31.74 3.42
CA ASP A 148 0.46 33.21 3.40
C ASP A 148 1.70 33.72 2.65
N SER A 149 2.84 33.06 2.83
CA SER A 149 4.09 33.41 2.17
C SER A 149 3.99 33.17 0.66
N ALA A 150 3.40 32.04 0.23
CA ALA A 150 3.17 31.74 -1.17
C ALA A 150 2.24 32.77 -1.84
N ILE A 151 1.15 33.17 -1.16
CA ILE A 151 0.21 34.20 -1.65
C ILE A 151 0.88 35.57 -1.80
N LYS A 152 1.75 35.95 -0.84
CA LYS A 152 2.41 37.26 -0.84
C LYS A 152 3.63 37.34 -1.74
N SER A 153 4.17 36.20 -2.20
CA SER A 153 5.34 36.15 -3.08
C SER A 153 5.08 36.89 -4.40
N ASP A 154 6.04 37.67 -4.87
CA ASP A 154 5.98 38.31 -6.19
C ASP A 154 6.50 37.40 -7.31
N GLU A 155 6.43 37.85 -8.55
CA GLU A 155 6.83 37.06 -9.73
C GLU A 155 8.35 36.79 -9.83
N THR A 156 9.17 37.47 -9.03
CA THR A 156 10.62 37.27 -9.01
C THR A 156 11.04 36.12 -8.08
N PHE A 157 10.16 35.71 -7.17
CA PHE A 157 10.41 34.58 -6.29
C PHE A 157 10.26 33.25 -7.05
N THR A 158 11.24 32.37 -6.85
CA THR A 158 11.26 31.01 -7.42
C THR A 158 11.56 30.02 -6.30
N ASP A 159 10.71 28.99 -6.16
CA ASP A 159 10.94 27.84 -5.28
C ASP A 159 11.12 26.52 -6.06
N SER A 160 10.91 26.56 -7.37
CA SER A 160 11.09 25.40 -8.24
C SER A 160 12.52 25.27 -8.74
N PRO A 161 13.18 24.11 -8.52
CA PRO A 161 14.52 23.84 -9.05
C PRO A 161 14.63 23.96 -10.57
N ALA A 162 13.54 23.73 -11.31
CA ALA A 162 13.55 23.79 -12.77
C ALA A 162 13.71 25.22 -13.32
N PHE A 163 13.37 26.23 -12.52
CA PHE A 163 13.38 27.64 -12.93
C PHE A 163 14.56 28.43 -12.37
N GLU A 164 15.37 27.85 -11.47
CA GLU A 164 16.52 28.54 -10.83
C GLU A 164 17.58 29.04 -11.83
N SER A 165 17.72 28.40 -12.99
CA SER A 165 18.78 28.69 -13.96
C SER A 165 18.34 29.54 -15.15
N ASP A 166 17.06 29.97 -15.21
CA ASP A 166 16.44 30.65 -16.35
C ASP A 166 16.57 29.92 -17.71
N LEU A 167 17.01 28.65 -17.70
CA LEU A 167 17.17 27.81 -18.90
C LEU A 167 15.84 27.26 -19.42
N TYR A 168 14.77 27.46 -18.67
CA TYR A 168 13.50 26.78 -18.86
C TYR A 168 12.34 27.78 -18.89
N ARG A 169 11.46 27.66 -19.89
CA ARG A 169 10.23 28.45 -20.01
C ARG A 169 9.06 27.57 -20.42
N VAL A 170 7.94 27.73 -19.74
CA VAL A 170 6.70 27.00 -20.04
C VAL A 170 5.94 27.71 -21.16
N ILE A 171 5.57 26.97 -22.19
CA ILE A 171 4.63 27.42 -23.23
C ILE A 171 3.29 26.74 -22.95
N ILE A 172 2.33 27.52 -22.45
CA ILE A 172 0.95 27.04 -22.27
C ILE A 172 0.20 27.35 -23.57
N ASN A 173 -0.36 26.34 -24.21
CA ASN A 173 -1.24 26.56 -25.35
C ASN A 173 -2.59 27.08 -24.81
N ASP A 174 -3.04 28.25 -25.28
CA ASP A 174 -4.31 28.92 -24.90
C ASP A 174 -5.60 28.12 -25.18
N LEU A 175 -5.49 26.84 -25.55
CA LEU A 175 -6.63 25.94 -25.78
C LEU A 175 -7.31 25.46 -24.48
N ILE A 176 -6.78 25.80 -23.31
CA ILE A 176 -7.30 25.36 -22.00
C ILE A 176 -8.63 26.05 -21.65
N ASP A 177 -8.94 27.20 -22.24
CA ASP A 177 -10.16 27.97 -21.96
C ASP A 177 -11.42 27.50 -22.72
N LYS A 178 -11.31 26.46 -23.56
CA LYS A 178 -12.45 25.96 -24.37
C LYS A 178 -13.13 24.71 -23.85
N THR A 179 -12.71 24.14 -22.73
CA THR A 179 -13.49 23.08 -22.09
C THR A 179 -14.57 23.71 -21.22
N GLU A 180 -15.73 23.98 -21.83
CA GLU A 180 -16.99 23.98 -21.08
C GLU A 180 -17.00 22.73 -20.20
N ILE A 181 -17.26 22.90 -18.90
CA ILE A 181 -17.54 21.80 -17.98
C ILE A 181 -18.83 21.17 -18.49
N GLN A 182 -18.72 20.23 -19.41
CA GLN A 182 -19.82 19.35 -19.76
C GLN A 182 -20.09 18.53 -18.50
N SER A 183 -21.29 18.68 -17.95
CA SER A 183 -21.84 17.83 -16.92
C SER A 183 -22.04 16.43 -17.53
N GLU A 184 -20.96 15.66 -17.63
CA GLU A 184 -21.03 14.23 -17.86
C GLU A 184 -21.56 13.56 -16.58
N GLU A 185 -22.27 12.44 -16.76
CA GLU A 185 -22.93 11.69 -15.68
C GLU A 185 -21.96 11.49 -14.51
N ALA A 186 -22.23 12.22 -13.41
CA ALA A 186 -21.44 12.11 -12.21
C ALA A 186 -21.55 10.67 -11.70
N LEU A 187 -20.40 10.06 -11.37
CA LEU A 187 -20.42 8.92 -10.47
C LEU A 187 -21.13 9.35 -9.17
N ASP A 188 -22.04 8.51 -8.66
CA ASP A 188 -22.74 8.79 -7.39
C ASP A 188 -21.78 8.85 -6.18
N LYS A 189 -20.55 8.33 -6.33
CA LYS A 189 -19.50 8.25 -5.30
C LYS A 189 -18.12 8.53 -5.87
N SER A 190 -17.28 9.17 -5.08
CA SER A 190 -15.85 9.39 -5.37
C SER A 190 -15.06 8.07 -5.30
N ILE A 191 -13.85 8.06 -5.85
CA ILE A 191 -12.95 6.89 -5.79
C ILE A 191 -12.62 6.54 -4.33
N ALA A 192 -12.42 7.55 -3.49
CA ALA A 192 -12.16 7.38 -2.06
C ALA A 192 -13.34 6.65 -1.36
N GLU A 193 -14.57 7.11 -1.59
CA GLU A 193 -15.77 6.49 -0.99
C GLU A 193 -16.01 5.06 -1.48
N LEU A 194 -15.75 4.79 -2.76
CA LEU A 194 -15.83 3.42 -3.31
C LEU A 194 -14.78 2.51 -2.67
N TYR A 195 -13.55 3.01 -2.47
CA TYR A 195 -12.48 2.24 -1.83
C TYR A 195 -12.82 1.87 -0.39
N ASP A 196 -13.32 2.82 0.40
CA ASP A 196 -13.72 2.60 1.79
C ASP A 196 -14.85 1.58 1.87
N GLN A 197 -15.88 1.72 1.02
CA GLN A 197 -16.98 0.77 0.94
C GLN A 197 -16.51 -0.64 0.56
N ALA A 198 -15.65 -0.78 -0.46
CA ALA A 198 -15.12 -2.07 -0.88
C ALA A 198 -14.28 -2.73 0.22
N THR A 199 -13.51 -1.93 0.96
CA THR A 199 -12.68 -2.40 2.07
C THR A 199 -13.52 -2.89 3.25
N GLU A 200 -14.59 -2.16 3.60
CA GLU A 200 -15.54 -2.58 4.63
C GLU A 200 -16.21 -3.91 4.25
N LEU A 201 -16.75 -4.02 3.03
CA LEU A 201 -17.36 -5.25 2.53
C LEU A 201 -16.40 -6.45 2.55
N LYS A 202 -15.14 -6.23 2.13
CA LYS A 202 -14.06 -7.24 2.20
C LYS A 202 -13.80 -7.71 3.63
N ASN A 203 -13.82 -6.78 4.60
CA ASN A 203 -13.63 -7.10 6.02
C ASN A 203 -14.82 -7.85 6.63
N LEU A 204 -16.02 -7.60 6.12
CA LEU A 204 -17.25 -8.34 6.43
C LEU A 204 -17.40 -9.66 5.63
N GLU A 205 -16.36 -10.08 4.91
CA GLU A 205 -16.34 -11.29 4.06
C GLU A 205 -17.37 -11.30 2.90
N LYS A 206 -17.92 -10.12 2.55
CA LYS A 206 -18.83 -9.93 1.41
C LYS A 206 -18.03 -9.77 0.11
N TYR A 207 -17.31 -10.83 -0.27
CA TYR A 207 -16.31 -10.78 -1.33
C TYR A 207 -16.87 -10.51 -2.73
N HIS A 208 -18.11 -10.91 -3.02
CA HIS A 208 -18.74 -10.63 -4.30
C HIS A 208 -18.95 -9.13 -4.50
N GLU A 209 -19.62 -8.49 -3.55
CA GLU A 209 -19.89 -7.05 -3.55
C GLU A 209 -18.58 -6.25 -3.52
N ALA A 210 -17.59 -6.68 -2.73
CA ALA A 210 -16.28 -6.03 -2.69
C ALA A 210 -15.52 -6.12 -4.03
N GLU A 211 -15.53 -7.27 -4.71
CA GLU A 211 -14.88 -7.42 -6.02
C GLU A 211 -15.50 -6.50 -7.06
N GLU A 212 -16.84 -6.37 -7.10
CA GLU A 212 -17.54 -5.51 -8.05
C GLU A 212 -17.13 -4.04 -7.90
N ILE A 213 -17.04 -3.54 -6.65
CA ILE A 213 -16.63 -2.16 -6.41
C ILE A 213 -15.14 -1.95 -6.72
N PHE A 214 -14.25 -2.86 -6.33
CA PHE A 214 -12.84 -2.75 -6.72
C PHE A 214 -12.66 -2.80 -8.25
N GLN A 215 -13.44 -3.63 -8.95
CA GLN A 215 -13.44 -3.68 -10.40
C GLN A 215 -13.88 -2.35 -11.00
N GLN A 216 -14.95 -1.75 -10.48
CA GLN A 216 -15.44 -0.45 -10.92
C GLN A 216 -14.34 0.62 -10.80
N ILE A 217 -13.60 0.65 -9.68
CA ILE A 217 -12.49 1.61 -9.50
C ILE A 217 -11.39 1.36 -10.54
N LEU A 218 -10.97 0.11 -10.74
CA LEU A 218 -9.93 -0.24 -11.72
C LEU A 218 -10.35 0.09 -13.16
N GLU A 219 -11.63 -0.08 -13.49
CA GLU A 219 -12.19 0.21 -14.82
C GLU A 219 -12.29 1.72 -15.12
N SER A 220 -12.27 2.57 -14.08
CA SER A 220 -12.10 4.02 -14.25
C SER A 220 -10.69 4.43 -14.70
N GLY A 221 -9.73 3.50 -14.68
CA GLY A 221 -8.32 3.76 -14.94
C GLY A 221 -7.51 4.12 -13.68
N PHE A 222 -8.15 4.18 -12.50
CA PHE A 222 -7.44 4.35 -11.23
C PHE A 222 -6.84 3.01 -10.76
N ILE A 223 -5.59 2.78 -11.12
CA ILE A 223 -4.85 1.55 -10.81
C ILE A 223 -3.86 1.83 -9.67
N ASP A 224 -4.23 1.43 -8.45
CA ASP A 224 -3.35 1.44 -7.27
C ASP A 224 -3.09 0.01 -6.77
N GLU A 225 -1.92 -0.21 -6.19
CA GLU A 225 -1.50 -1.52 -5.67
C GLU A 225 -2.43 -2.09 -4.60
N GLU A 226 -2.98 -1.26 -3.70
CA GLU A 226 -3.91 -1.71 -2.66
C GLU A 226 -5.27 -2.11 -3.24
N ILE A 227 -5.72 -1.40 -4.28
CA ILE A 227 -6.96 -1.73 -5.00
C ILE A 227 -6.79 -3.04 -5.75
N LEU A 228 -5.65 -3.25 -6.43
CA LEU A 228 -5.33 -4.52 -7.09
C LEU A 228 -5.29 -5.68 -6.09
N ALA A 229 -4.66 -5.49 -4.93
CA ALA A 229 -4.65 -6.51 -3.88
C ALA A 229 -6.06 -6.78 -3.32
N GLY A 230 -6.86 -5.73 -3.09
CA GLY A 230 -8.26 -5.86 -2.68
C GLY A 230 -9.10 -6.62 -3.71
N TYR A 231 -8.98 -6.27 -4.98
CA TYR A 231 -9.65 -6.93 -6.10
C TYR A 231 -9.29 -8.41 -6.19
N LEU A 232 -7.98 -8.74 -6.21
CA LEU A 232 -7.53 -10.12 -6.32
C LEU A 232 -7.96 -10.95 -5.11
N LEU A 233 -7.81 -10.40 -3.89
CA LEU A 233 -8.20 -11.07 -2.65
C LEU A 233 -9.69 -11.42 -2.69
N SER A 234 -10.56 -10.44 -2.95
CA SER A 234 -12.00 -10.64 -3.03
C SER A 234 -12.36 -11.66 -4.12
N SER A 235 -11.75 -11.55 -5.31
CA SER A 235 -12.04 -12.44 -6.44
C SER A 235 -11.80 -13.92 -6.13
N TYR A 236 -10.67 -14.27 -5.52
CA TYR A 236 -10.40 -15.68 -5.20
C TYR A 236 -11.18 -16.16 -3.96
N LYS A 237 -11.41 -15.28 -2.99
CA LYS A 237 -12.11 -15.58 -1.74
C LYS A 237 -13.59 -15.88 -1.91
N LYS A 238 -14.24 -15.40 -2.98
CA LYS A 238 -15.63 -15.75 -3.32
C LYS A 238 -15.90 -17.26 -3.28
N ASN A 239 -14.94 -18.06 -3.77
CA ASN A 239 -15.03 -19.50 -3.72
C ASN A 239 -13.62 -20.12 -3.81
N GLU A 240 -13.01 -20.36 -2.66
CA GLU A 240 -11.67 -20.95 -2.55
C GLU A 240 -11.62 -22.45 -2.89
N SER A 241 -12.77 -23.11 -2.94
CA SER A 241 -12.89 -24.55 -3.24
C SER A 241 -13.09 -24.85 -4.73
N SER A 242 -13.23 -23.81 -5.56
CA SER A 242 -13.46 -23.94 -7.01
C SER A 242 -12.20 -23.60 -7.79
N ILE A 243 -11.60 -24.59 -8.46
CA ILE A 243 -10.46 -24.38 -9.38
C ILE A 243 -10.81 -23.33 -10.45
N ALA A 244 -12.05 -23.34 -10.95
CA ALA A 244 -12.49 -22.38 -11.95
C ALA A 244 -12.44 -20.94 -11.41
N ASN A 245 -12.90 -20.71 -10.17
CA ASN A 245 -12.84 -19.39 -9.54
C ASN A 245 -11.39 -18.92 -9.31
N LEU A 246 -10.53 -19.82 -8.79
CA LEU A 246 -9.13 -19.53 -8.53
C LEU A 246 -8.37 -19.13 -9.80
N LYS A 247 -8.54 -19.90 -10.90
CA LYS A 247 -7.93 -19.58 -12.20
C LYS A 247 -8.52 -18.31 -12.82
N MET A 248 -9.82 -18.06 -12.64
CA MET A 248 -10.46 -16.84 -13.11
C MET A 248 -9.88 -15.61 -12.40
N ALA A 249 -9.64 -15.68 -11.09
CA ALA A 249 -9.00 -14.59 -10.35
C ALA A 249 -7.60 -14.26 -10.90
N GLN A 250 -6.80 -15.29 -11.23
CA GLN A 250 -5.48 -15.13 -11.87
C GLN A 250 -5.58 -14.51 -13.27
N GLN A 251 -6.57 -14.91 -14.06
CA GLN A 251 -6.78 -14.36 -15.40
C GLN A 251 -7.27 -12.90 -15.36
N LYS A 252 -8.14 -12.56 -14.41
CA LYS A 252 -8.71 -11.20 -14.29
C LYS A 252 -7.63 -10.17 -13.94
N ILE A 253 -6.72 -10.50 -13.03
CA ILE A 253 -5.70 -9.54 -12.59
C ILE A 253 -4.69 -9.19 -13.69
N SER A 254 -4.45 -10.09 -14.65
CA SER A 254 -3.54 -9.84 -15.77
C SER A 254 -4.02 -8.76 -16.74
N LYS A 255 -5.28 -8.31 -16.64
CA LYS A 255 -5.79 -7.14 -17.37
C LYS A 255 -5.10 -5.85 -16.92
N TYR A 256 -4.66 -5.80 -15.66
CA TYR A 256 -4.20 -4.56 -15.02
C TYR A 256 -2.70 -4.57 -14.70
N ILE A 257 -2.09 -5.75 -14.52
CA ILE A 257 -0.68 -5.86 -14.13
C ILE A 257 -0.06 -7.18 -14.62
N ASP A 258 1.23 -7.15 -15.00
CA ASP A 258 2.02 -8.37 -15.14
C ASP A 258 2.54 -8.81 -13.76
N ILE A 259 2.03 -9.95 -13.27
CA ILE A 259 2.38 -10.50 -11.97
C ILE A 259 3.87 -10.88 -11.86
N ASN A 260 4.57 -11.06 -12.99
CA ASN A 260 5.98 -11.45 -12.97
C ASN A 260 6.94 -10.27 -12.81
N THR A 261 6.45 -9.04 -13.00
CA THR A 261 7.27 -7.82 -12.89
C THR A 261 6.95 -7.00 -11.65
N THR A 262 5.88 -7.32 -10.92
CA THR A 262 5.51 -6.57 -9.72
C THR A 262 6.49 -6.85 -8.57
N THR A 263 6.78 -5.81 -7.81
CA THR A 263 7.48 -5.90 -6.52
C THR A 263 6.52 -5.79 -5.34
N TYR A 264 5.21 -5.69 -5.59
CA TYR A 264 4.25 -5.46 -4.52
C TYR A 264 3.97 -6.76 -3.75
N HIS A 265 4.57 -6.88 -2.57
CA HIS A 265 4.58 -8.12 -1.80
C HIS A 265 3.17 -8.60 -1.41
N LYS A 266 2.19 -7.71 -1.15
CA LYS A 266 0.81 -8.14 -0.81
C LYS A 266 0.15 -8.87 -1.99
N LEU A 267 0.34 -8.38 -3.21
CA LEU A 267 -0.20 -9.02 -4.41
C LEU A 267 0.48 -10.37 -4.67
N LEU A 268 1.82 -10.43 -4.54
CA LEU A 268 2.59 -11.68 -4.65
C LEU A 268 2.15 -12.71 -3.60
N GLY A 269 1.94 -12.29 -2.35
CA GLY A 269 1.45 -13.13 -1.26
C GLY A 269 0.04 -13.67 -1.52
N ILE A 270 -0.87 -12.85 -2.05
CA ILE A 270 -2.23 -13.29 -2.45
C ILE A 270 -2.14 -14.29 -3.61
N TYR A 271 -1.28 -14.03 -4.60
CA TYR A 271 -1.08 -14.94 -5.73
C TYR A 271 -0.52 -16.30 -5.29
N GLY A 272 0.42 -16.29 -4.33
CA GLY A 272 0.90 -17.50 -3.66
C GLY A 272 -0.20 -18.25 -2.91
N ALA A 273 -1.10 -17.53 -2.23
CA ALA A 273 -2.25 -18.12 -1.55
C ALA A 273 -3.22 -18.81 -2.54
N ILE A 274 -3.45 -18.21 -3.72
CA ILE A 274 -4.28 -18.81 -4.78
C ILE A 274 -3.68 -20.13 -5.25
N PHE A 275 -2.37 -20.17 -5.55
CA PHE A 275 -1.70 -21.42 -5.92
C PHE A 275 -1.77 -22.48 -4.82
N LEU A 276 -1.65 -22.08 -3.55
CA LEU A 276 -1.81 -22.98 -2.42
C LEU A 276 -3.22 -23.58 -2.36
N ARG A 277 -4.27 -22.80 -2.65
CA ARG A 277 -5.65 -23.33 -2.76
C ARG A 277 -5.82 -24.27 -3.94
N ILE A 278 -5.25 -23.94 -5.10
CA ILE A 278 -5.25 -24.83 -6.26
C ILE A 278 -4.57 -26.16 -5.88
N PHE A 279 -3.39 -26.11 -5.26
CA PHE A 279 -2.66 -27.28 -4.78
C PHE A 279 -3.51 -28.14 -3.84
N TYR A 280 -4.27 -27.55 -2.92
CA TYR A 280 -5.11 -28.34 -2.02
C TYR A 280 -6.19 -29.15 -2.75
N ILE A 281 -6.64 -28.70 -3.92
CA ILE A 281 -7.62 -29.41 -4.75
C ILE A 281 -6.91 -30.40 -5.69
N THR A 282 -5.85 -29.99 -6.37
CA THR A 282 -5.17 -30.79 -7.41
C THR A 282 -4.20 -31.81 -6.86
N LYS A 283 -3.59 -31.53 -5.69
CA LYS A 283 -2.44 -32.23 -5.11
C LYS A 283 -1.21 -32.28 -6.03
N ASN A 284 -1.12 -31.41 -7.03
CA ASN A 284 0.01 -31.36 -7.95
C ASN A 284 1.21 -30.63 -7.36
N ARG A 285 2.40 -31.24 -7.41
CA ARG A 285 3.65 -30.63 -6.94
C ARG A 285 3.94 -29.28 -7.59
N SER A 286 3.62 -29.11 -8.88
CA SER A 286 3.84 -27.84 -9.59
C SER A 286 3.07 -26.66 -8.97
N ASP A 287 1.85 -26.90 -8.48
CA ASP A 287 1.02 -25.85 -7.88
C ASP A 287 1.59 -25.41 -6.53
N LEU A 288 2.10 -26.36 -5.73
CA LEU A 288 2.82 -26.06 -4.49
C LEU A 288 4.12 -25.29 -4.77
N MET A 289 4.89 -25.70 -5.79
CA MET A 289 6.12 -24.99 -6.17
C MET A 289 5.85 -23.56 -6.63
N SER A 290 4.74 -23.32 -7.33
CA SER A 290 4.30 -21.95 -7.67
C SER A 290 3.96 -21.14 -6.42
N ALA A 291 3.23 -21.71 -5.47
CA ALA A 291 2.94 -21.05 -4.19
C ALA A 291 4.23 -20.67 -3.44
N ILE A 292 5.18 -21.61 -3.32
CA ILE A 292 6.50 -21.38 -2.72
C ILE A 292 7.24 -20.26 -3.45
N ASN A 293 7.25 -20.25 -4.78
CA ASN A 293 7.94 -19.22 -5.55
C ASN A 293 7.34 -17.82 -5.34
N TYR A 294 6.02 -17.67 -5.37
CA TYR A 294 5.39 -16.36 -5.17
C TYR A 294 5.54 -15.85 -3.74
N TYR A 295 5.49 -16.71 -2.73
CA TYR A 295 5.83 -16.31 -1.35
C TYR A 295 7.32 -15.95 -1.21
N ARG A 296 8.23 -16.65 -1.89
CA ARG A 296 9.66 -16.31 -1.93
C ARG A 296 9.89 -14.93 -2.57
N LEU A 297 9.24 -14.65 -3.69
CA LEU A 297 9.30 -13.35 -4.35
C LEU A 297 8.73 -12.26 -3.43
N GLY A 298 7.55 -12.51 -2.83
CA GLY A 298 6.94 -11.61 -1.86
C GLY A 298 7.88 -11.30 -0.71
N MET A 299 8.51 -12.31 -0.12
CA MET A 299 9.47 -12.17 0.98
C MET A 299 10.66 -11.25 0.64
N ASN A 300 11.12 -11.23 -0.61
CA ASN A 300 12.24 -10.38 -1.03
C ASN A 300 11.88 -8.88 -1.09
N PHE A 301 10.62 -8.56 -1.33
CA PHE A 301 10.11 -7.19 -1.37
C PHE A 301 9.30 -6.84 -0.13
N GLU A 302 9.12 -7.80 0.76
CA GLU A 302 8.27 -7.64 1.91
C GLU A 302 8.87 -6.66 2.88
N ASP A 303 8.02 -5.74 3.25
CA ASP A 303 8.36 -4.59 4.03
C ASP A 303 8.30 -4.98 5.53
N ARG A 304 9.07 -6.01 5.88
CA ARG A 304 9.26 -6.61 7.22
C ARG A 304 7.99 -6.83 8.06
N ASN A 305 6.84 -7.04 7.42
CA ASN A 305 5.62 -7.55 8.07
C ASN A 305 5.61 -9.10 8.17
N ILE A 306 6.64 -9.73 7.60
CA ILE A 306 6.98 -11.17 7.65
C ILE A 306 5.87 -12.14 7.22
N TYR A 307 4.81 -11.66 6.57
CA TYR A 307 3.72 -12.50 6.10
C TYR A 307 4.17 -13.49 5.01
N CYS A 308 4.79 -12.99 3.94
CA CYS A 308 5.34 -13.80 2.86
C CYS A 308 6.50 -14.65 3.36
N ALA A 309 7.33 -14.11 4.26
CA ALA A 309 8.42 -14.88 4.88
C ALA A 309 7.91 -16.11 5.64
N ARG A 310 6.91 -15.92 6.52
CA ARG A 310 6.25 -17.00 7.25
C ARG A 310 5.62 -18.00 6.30
N ASN A 311 4.87 -17.53 5.30
CA ASN A 311 4.20 -18.42 4.37
C ASN A 311 5.16 -19.16 3.45
N TYR A 312 6.28 -18.56 3.04
CA TYR A 312 7.35 -19.25 2.32
C TYR A 312 7.87 -20.44 3.13
N CYS A 313 8.25 -20.21 4.40
CA CYS A 313 8.72 -21.25 5.30
C CYS A 313 7.66 -22.36 5.48
N ALA A 314 6.42 -21.98 5.81
CA ALA A 314 5.34 -22.94 6.01
C ALA A 314 5.05 -23.80 4.75
N ASN A 315 5.13 -23.22 3.56
CA ASN A 315 4.90 -23.95 2.31
C ASN A 315 6.06 -24.88 1.93
N LEU A 316 7.31 -24.58 2.34
CA LEU A 316 8.40 -25.52 2.19
C LEU A 316 8.14 -26.82 2.95
N LEU A 317 7.57 -26.74 4.17
CA LEU A 317 7.23 -27.92 4.98
C LEU A 317 6.15 -28.79 4.34
N LYS A 318 5.22 -28.18 3.58
CA LYS A 318 4.15 -28.88 2.86
C LYS A 318 4.65 -29.82 1.77
N ILE A 319 5.93 -29.75 1.37
CA ILE A 319 6.50 -30.65 0.36
C ILE A 319 6.32 -32.13 0.73
N ALA A 320 6.27 -32.45 2.04
CA ALA A 320 6.01 -33.79 2.56
C ALA A 320 4.63 -34.38 2.18
N LEU A 321 3.73 -33.57 1.60
CA LEU A 321 2.47 -34.05 1.02
C LEU A 321 2.63 -34.70 -0.35
N VAL A 322 3.71 -34.38 -1.07
CA VAL A 322 3.90 -34.76 -2.49
C VAL A 322 5.29 -35.29 -2.81
N GLU A 323 6.20 -35.29 -1.85
CA GLU A 323 7.56 -35.79 -1.97
C GLU A 323 7.82 -36.92 -0.97
N LYS A 324 8.62 -37.90 -1.38
CA LYS A 324 9.00 -39.06 -0.57
C LYS A 324 10.52 -39.23 -0.47
N ASP A 325 11.29 -38.60 -1.36
CA ASP A 325 12.74 -38.62 -1.27
C ASP A 325 13.22 -37.87 -0.02
N VAL A 326 13.88 -38.60 0.87
CA VAL A 326 14.31 -38.10 2.19
C VAL A 326 15.31 -36.96 2.07
N GLU A 327 16.20 -36.98 1.07
CA GLU A 327 17.18 -35.92 0.88
C GLU A 327 16.49 -34.64 0.40
N VAL A 328 15.52 -34.76 -0.51
CA VAL A 328 14.68 -33.61 -0.91
C VAL A 328 13.88 -33.07 0.28
N LEU A 329 13.30 -33.93 1.11
CA LEU A 329 12.59 -33.49 2.32
C LEU A 329 13.51 -32.74 3.29
N LYS A 330 14.75 -33.22 3.50
CA LYS A 330 15.76 -32.55 4.34
C LYS A 330 16.11 -31.17 3.78
N GLU A 331 16.32 -31.04 2.46
CA GLU A 331 16.61 -29.75 1.82
C GLU A 331 15.53 -28.71 2.11
N PHE A 332 14.26 -29.04 1.89
CA PHE A 332 13.14 -28.13 2.14
C PHE A 332 13.00 -27.82 3.63
N TYR A 333 13.12 -28.82 4.50
CA TYR A 333 13.02 -28.65 5.95
C TYR A 333 14.11 -27.68 6.47
N TYR A 334 15.38 -27.94 6.15
CA TYR A 334 16.46 -27.10 6.63
C TYR A 334 16.48 -25.71 5.98
N THR A 335 16.03 -25.58 4.73
CA THR A 335 15.81 -24.27 4.11
C THR A 335 14.76 -23.45 4.86
N SER A 336 13.65 -24.09 5.25
CA SER A 336 12.60 -23.45 6.06
C SER A 336 13.13 -23.02 7.44
N VAL A 337 13.83 -23.92 8.15
CA VAL A 337 14.39 -23.64 9.47
C VAL A 337 15.42 -22.51 9.42
N TYR A 338 16.34 -22.56 8.46
CA TYR A 338 17.38 -21.55 8.29
C TYR A 338 16.76 -20.18 7.97
N THR A 339 15.85 -20.12 7.00
CA THR A 339 15.16 -18.88 6.61
C THR A 339 14.42 -18.27 7.80
N ALA A 340 13.68 -19.08 8.56
CA ALA A 340 12.98 -18.60 9.75
C ALA A 340 13.93 -17.96 10.77
N LYS A 341 15.10 -18.57 11.03
CA LYS A 341 16.13 -18.00 11.93
C LYS A 341 16.69 -16.68 11.41
N THR A 342 16.98 -16.60 10.11
CA THR A 342 17.49 -15.36 9.48
C THR A 342 16.48 -14.21 9.60
N ILE A 343 15.20 -14.49 9.33
CA ILE A 343 14.14 -13.49 9.43
C ILE A 343 13.98 -13.04 10.88
N LEU A 344 13.88 -13.96 11.85
CA LEU A 344 13.76 -13.63 13.27
C LEU A 344 14.95 -12.79 13.77
N GLY A 345 16.18 -13.14 13.40
CA GLY A 345 17.36 -12.36 13.76
C GLY A 345 17.41 -10.96 13.14
N SER A 346 16.64 -10.71 12.07
CA SER A 346 16.50 -9.37 11.50
C SER A 346 15.44 -8.50 12.20
N LEU A 347 14.57 -9.10 13.03
CA LEU A 347 13.46 -8.39 13.69
C LEU A 347 13.92 -7.48 14.83
N GLU A 348 15.03 -7.78 15.50
CA GLU A 348 15.56 -6.98 16.63
C GLU A 348 15.85 -5.50 16.26
N LYS A 349 15.95 -5.21 14.96
CA LYS A 349 16.24 -3.88 14.42
C LYS A 349 15.00 -3.14 13.91
N ILE A 350 13.81 -3.69 14.10
CA ILE A 350 12.59 -3.16 13.53
C ILE A 350 11.98 -2.09 14.46
N HIS A 351 11.90 -0.86 13.96
CA HIS A 351 11.00 0.15 14.52
C HIS A 351 9.65 0.03 13.81
N ARG A 352 8.63 -0.39 14.55
CA ARG A 352 7.29 -0.66 14.03
C ARG A 352 6.31 0.32 14.64
N LYS A 353 5.46 0.89 13.78
CA LYS A 353 4.30 1.68 14.16
C LYS A 353 3.18 1.29 13.22
N SER A 354 2.21 0.56 13.76
CA SER A 354 1.12 -0.05 13.02
C SER A 354 -0.09 -0.17 13.92
N SER A 355 -1.25 -0.43 13.32
CA SER A 355 -2.47 -0.62 14.08
C SER A 355 -2.39 -1.89 14.94
N GLU A 356 -3.18 -1.96 16.01
CA GLU A 356 -3.36 -3.20 16.79
C GLU A 356 -3.77 -4.38 15.88
N TYR A 357 -4.56 -4.10 14.85
CA TYR A 357 -4.96 -5.06 13.83
C TYR A 357 -3.75 -5.66 13.10
N ASP A 358 -2.80 -4.83 12.68
CA ASP A 358 -1.61 -5.30 11.99
C ASP A 358 -0.61 -5.97 12.94
N ASP A 359 -0.54 -5.52 14.20
CA ASP A 359 0.33 -6.08 15.25
C ASP A 359 0.00 -7.53 15.52
N ILE A 360 -1.28 -7.85 15.59
CA ILE A 360 -1.75 -9.23 15.75
C ILE A 360 -1.27 -10.13 14.61
N TRP A 361 -1.37 -9.69 13.36
CA TRP A 361 -0.88 -10.47 12.21
C TRP A 361 0.62 -10.72 12.31
N PHE A 362 1.38 -9.70 12.67
CA PHE A 362 2.82 -9.80 12.80
C PHE A 362 3.25 -10.72 13.94
N LEU A 363 2.66 -10.57 15.13
CA LEU A 363 2.97 -11.39 16.28
C LEU A 363 2.66 -12.87 16.00
N SER A 364 1.52 -13.15 15.37
CA SER A 364 1.17 -14.51 14.94
C SER A 364 2.17 -15.07 13.93
N ASN A 365 2.57 -14.29 12.92
CA ASN A 365 3.59 -14.72 11.95
C ASN A 365 4.96 -14.94 12.61
N GLN A 366 5.33 -14.11 13.58
CA GLN A 366 6.58 -14.22 14.34
C GLN A 366 6.60 -15.52 15.16
N GLU A 367 5.52 -15.82 15.87
CA GLU A 367 5.36 -17.04 16.65
C GLU A 367 5.50 -18.29 15.77
N ASP A 368 4.84 -18.30 14.61
CA ASP A 368 4.95 -19.39 13.64
C ASP A 368 6.40 -19.59 13.15
N LEU A 369 7.13 -18.51 12.89
CA LEU A 369 8.55 -18.58 12.55
C LEU A 369 9.39 -19.11 13.72
N MET A 370 9.06 -18.75 14.96
CA MET A 370 9.73 -19.29 16.15
C MET A 370 9.49 -20.79 16.30
N LEU A 371 8.28 -21.27 15.99
CA LEU A 371 7.96 -22.70 15.95
C LEU A 371 8.76 -23.43 14.86
N ILE A 372 8.78 -22.88 13.64
CA ILE A 372 9.53 -23.45 12.50
C ILE A 372 11.03 -23.52 12.81
N SER A 373 11.59 -22.46 13.38
CA SER A 373 13.02 -22.37 13.72
C SER A 373 13.45 -23.29 14.86
N GLY A 374 12.48 -23.81 15.63
CA GLY A 374 12.70 -24.61 16.83
C GLY A 374 13.02 -23.79 18.09
N LEU A 375 12.85 -22.47 18.05
CA LEU A 375 12.93 -21.60 19.24
C LEU A 375 11.71 -21.78 20.15
N LEU A 376 10.56 -22.15 19.57
CA LEU A 376 9.40 -22.65 20.30
C LEU A 376 9.18 -24.13 20.01
N SER A 377 8.77 -24.86 21.04
CA SER A 377 8.40 -26.28 20.94
C SER A 377 6.90 -26.48 20.68
N LYS A 378 6.07 -25.48 20.99
CA LYS A 378 4.61 -25.46 20.80
C LYS A 378 4.11 -24.02 20.62
N PRO A 379 2.93 -23.81 20.00
CA PRO A 379 2.27 -22.51 19.95
C PRO A 379 1.97 -21.94 21.34
N ILE A 380 2.03 -20.62 21.44
CA ILE A 380 1.64 -19.78 22.56
C ILE A 380 0.26 -19.23 22.18
N ASN A 381 -0.81 -19.97 22.52
CA ASN A 381 -2.20 -19.69 22.08
C ASN A 381 -2.83 -18.42 22.72
N ASP A 382 -2.11 -17.30 22.76
CA ASP A 382 -2.48 -16.08 23.50
C ASP A 382 -2.95 -14.95 22.56
N ILE A 383 -3.02 -15.19 21.25
CA ILE A 383 -3.39 -14.17 20.24
C ILE A 383 -4.86 -14.35 19.83
N GLU A 384 -5.78 -13.57 20.42
CA GLU A 384 -7.23 -13.74 20.22
C GLU A 384 -7.80 -13.17 18.89
N GLY A 385 -7.09 -12.25 18.22
CA GLY A 385 -7.57 -11.57 17.00
C GLY A 385 -8.61 -10.47 17.26
N LEU A 386 -8.59 -9.38 16.48
CA LEU A 386 -9.59 -8.29 16.60
C LEU A 386 -10.88 -8.55 15.80
N THR A 387 -10.82 -9.37 14.77
CA THR A 387 -11.97 -9.71 13.93
C THR A 387 -12.14 -11.22 13.85
N GLU A 388 -13.36 -11.69 13.60
CA GLU A 388 -13.63 -13.12 13.39
C GLU A 388 -12.76 -13.73 12.29
N ARG A 389 -12.55 -12.98 11.20
CA ARG A 389 -11.65 -13.38 10.11
C ARG A 389 -10.22 -13.58 10.60
N GLN A 390 -9.69 -12.62 11.38
CA GLN A 390 -8.32 -12.67 11.89
C GLN A 390 -8.15 -13.84 12.86
N LYS A 391 -9.06 -13.96 13.83
CA LYS A 391 -9.09 -15.05 14.81
C LYS A 391 -9.11 -16.43 14.13
N LYS A 392 -10.02 -16.62 13.17
CA LYS A 392 -10.13 -17.89 12.42
C LYS A 392 -8.85 -18.20 11.65
N THR A 393 -8.31 -17.23 10.92
CA THR A 393 -7.13 -17.42 10.09
C THR A 393 -5.88 -17.78 10.91
N ILE A 394 -5.68 -17.13 12.06
CA ILE A 394 -4.55 -17.39 12.96
C ILE A 394 -4.64 -18.80 13.52
N ASN A 395 -5.79 -19.16 14.08
CA ASN A 395 -5.99 -20.48 14.70
C ASN A 395 -5.85 -21.62 13.69
N GLU A 396 -6.53 -21.55 12.55
CA GLU A 396 -6.42 -22.56 11.50
C GLU A 396 -4.99 -22.64 10.94
N GLY A 397 -4.34 -21.49 10.78
CA GLY A 397 -2.98 -21.40 10.26
C GLY A 397 -1.93 -22.07 11.16
N SER A 398 -2.04 -21.90 12.47
CA SER A 398 -1.12 -22.47 13.47
C SER A 398 -1.29 -24.01 13.60
N ILE A 399 -2.53 -24.50 13.57
CA ILE A 399 -2.83 -25.93 13.59
C ILE A 399 -2.22 -26.61 12.36
N VAL A 400 -2.50 -26.09 11.17
CA VAL A 400 -1.99 -26.64 9.90
C VAL A 400 -0.47 -26.64 9.87
N LEU A 401 0.17 -25.57 10.35
CA LEU A 401 1.63 -25.48 10.42
C LEU A 401 2.22 -26.56 11.32
N SER A 402 1.63 -26.77 12.50
CA SER A 402 2.08 -27.78 13.46
C SER A 402 2.01 -29.19 12.87
N GLU A 403 0.92 -29.50 12.16
CA GLU A 403 0.75 -30.77 11.45
C GLU A 403 1.79 -30.96 10.33
N ASP A 404 2.02 -29.93 9.51
CA ASP A 404 3.02 -30.00 8.43
C ASP A 404 4.44 -30.19 8.97
N LEU A 405 4.78 -29.48 10.05
CA LEU A 405 6.06 -29.61 10.74
C LEU A 405 6.27 -31.02 11.32
N GLN A 406 5.23 -31.59 11.93
CA GLN A 406 5.28 -32.97 12.43
C GLN A 406 5.40 -33.98 11.27
N ARG A 407 4.65 -33.76 10.19
CA ARG A 407 4.64 -34.63 9.00
C ARG A 407 6.02 -34.72 8.38
N ILE A 408 6.67 -33.59 8.08
CA ILE A 408 8.00 -33.60 7.45
C ILE A 408 9.07 -34.19 8.36
N LYS A 409 9.03 -33.90 9.67
CA LYS A 409 9.97 -34.50 10.64
C LYS A 409 9.82 -36.02 10.69
N THR A 410 8.58 -36.52 10.75
CA THR A 410 8.29 -37.94 10.78
C THR A 410 8.74 -38.63 9.48
N ALA A 411 8.49 -38.00 8.33
CA ALA A 411 8.91 -38.52 7.03
C ALA A 411 10.45 -38.61 6.90
N ILE A 412 11.18 -37.61 7.40
CA ILE A 412 12.65 -37.61 7.41
C ILE A 412 13.19 -38.72 8.33
N VAL A 413 12.58 -38.94 9.49
CA VAL A 413 13.02 -39.98 10.45
C VAL A 413 12.73 -41.38 9.93
N ASN A 414 11.52 -41.61 9.40
CA ASN A 414 11.08 -42.95 8.97
C ASN A 414 11.66 -43.40 7.63
N GLY A 415 12.21 -42.48 6.84
CA GLY A 415 12.83 -42.81 5.56
C GLY A 415 14.33 -43.10 5.62
N ASN A 416 14.97 -42.99 6.79
CA ASN A 416 16.38 -43.37 7.00
C ASN A 416 16.56 -44.87 7.24
#